data_AF-A0A8K0MHX2-F1
#
_entry.id   AF-A0A8K0MHX2-F1
#
_cell.length_a   1.000
_cell.length_b   1.000
_cell.length_c   1.000
_cell.angle_alpha   90.00
_cell.angle_beta   90.00
_cell.angle_gamma   90.00
#
_symmetry.space_group_name_H-M   'P 1'
#
loop_
_entity.id
_entity.type
_entity.pdbx_description
1 polymer ?
#
loop_
_entity_poly.entity_id
_entity_poly.type
_entity_poly.pdbx_seq_one_letter_code
_entity_poly.pdbx_strand_id
1 'polypeptide(L)'
;MASGSWTAKQNKLFENALAIYDKDTPDRWHNLARAVGGKTVEEVKRHYEMLVDDVNKIESGEVPLPNYRKIGANNKAYSYMDEEQRCVEESEIAMKDASEGLLIT
;
A
#
# COMPACT_ATOMS: atom_id res chain seq x y z
N MET A 1 -29.40 -12.53 -6.89
CA MET A 1 -28.44 -12.36 -8.01
C MET A 1 -27.05 -12.30 -7.42
N ALA A 2 -26.32 -13.40 -7.46
CA ALA A 2 -24.92 -13.41 -7.06
C ALA A 2 -24.12 -12.75 -8.20
N SER A 3 -23.75 -11.48 -8.03
CA SER A 3 -22.65 -10.89 -8.81
C SER A 3 -21.45 -11.80 -8.56
N GLY A 4 -20.85 -12.35 -9.61
CA GLY A 4 -19.77 -13.33 -9.47
C GLY A 4 -18.72 -12.81 -8.48
N SER A 5 -18.29 -13.66 -7.54
CA SER A 5 -17.37 -13.25 -6.48
C SER A 5 -16.15 -12.52 -7.05
N TRP A 6 -15.70 -11.46 -6.38
CA TRP A 6 -14.47 -10.76 -6.75
C TRP A 6 -13.27 -11.63 -6.42
N THR A 7 -12.48 -11.96 -7.43
CA THR A 7 -11.20 -12.65 -7.20
C THR A 7 -10.16 -11.67 -6.66
N ALA A 8 -9.15 -12.17 -5.94
CA ALA A 8 -8.04 -11.34 -5.48
C ALA A 8 -7.33 -10.61 -6.64
N LYS A 9 -7.21 -11.26 -7.80
CA LYS A 9 -6.64 -10.64 -9.01
C LYS A 9 -7.49 -9.47 -9.50
N GLN A 10 -8.81 -9.63 -9.57
CA GLN A 10 -9.71 -8.55 -9.98
C GLN A 10 -9.70 -7.39 -8.98
N ASN A 11 -9.67 -7.69 -7.68
CA ASN A 11 -9.60 -6.66 -6.64
C ASN A 11 -8.31 -5.85 -6.77
N LYS A 12 -7.17 -6.52 -6.99
CA LYS A 12 -5.89 -5.83 -7.22
C LYS A 12 -5.90 -4.95 -8.47
N LEU A 13 -6.51 -5.42 -9.57
CA LEU A 13 -6.68 -4.61 -10.78
C LEU A 13 -7.59 -3.39 -10.53
N PHE A 14 -8.64 -3.56 -9.74
CA PHE A 14 -9.54 -2.49 -9.35
C PHE A 14 -8.84 -1.42 -8.53
N GLU A 15 -8.08 -1.80 -7.50
CA GLU A 15 -7.29 -0.86 -6.68
C GLU A 15 -6.26 -0.10 -7.52
N ASN A 16 -5.51 -0.81 -8.38
CA ASN A 16 -4.58 -0.16 -9.31
C ASN A 16 -5.29 0.82 -10.24
N ALA A 17 -6.46 0.47 -10.75
CA ALA A 17 -7.24 1.33 -11.62
C ALA A 17 -7.79 2.57 -10.87
N LEU A 18 -8.14 2.45 -9.59
CA LEU A 18 -8.51 3.61 -8.76
C LEU A 18 -7.36 4.61 -8.59
N ALA A 19 -6.11 4.13 -8.56
CA ALA A 19 -4.93 5.00 -8.50
C ALA A 19 -4.64 5.73 -9.82
N ILE A 20 -5.04 5.15 -10.96
CA ILE A 20 -4.84 5.75 -12.29
C ILE A 20 -6.00 6.69 -12.65
N TYR A 21 -7.24 6.28 -12.38
CA TYR A 21 -8.46 7.01 -12.71
C TYR A 21 -9.04 7.64 -11.46
N ASP A 22 -8.66 8.90 -11.23
CA ASP A 22 -9.16 9.72 -10.13
C ASP A 22 -10.66 10.05 -10.27
N LYS A 23 -11.19 10.82 -9.31
CA LYS A 23 -12.61 11.19 -9.27
C LYS A 23 -13.05 12.12 -10.41
N ASP A 24 -12.13 12.88 -10.98
CA ASP A 24 -12.40 13.90 -12.00
C ASP A 24 -12.21 13.35 -13.42
N THR A 25 -11.69 12.12 -13.53
CA THR A 25 -11.55 11.38 -14.79
C THR A 25 -12.90 11.20 -15.50
N PRO A 26 -13.06 11.68 -16.75
CA PRO A 26 -14.24 11.40 -17.57
C PRO A 26 -14.42 9.90 -17.78
N ASP A 27 -15.67 9.43 -17.77
CA ASP A 27 -16.02 8.01 -17.94
C ASP A 27 -15.28 7.05 -16.99
N ARG A 28 -14.89 7.53 -15.80
CA ARG A 28 -14.13 6.80 -14.77
C ARG A 28 -14.58 5.35 -14.61
N TRP A 29 -15.88 5.13 -14.48
CA TRP A 29 -16.45 3.80 -14.25
C TRP A 29 -16.31 2.84 -15.43
N HIS A 30 -16.41 3.35 -16.67
CA HIS A 30 -16.15 2.56 -17.87
C HIS A 30 -14.67 2.20 -17.98
N ASN A 31 -13.78 3.14 -17.64
CA ASN A 31 -12.33 2.90 -17.62
C ASN A 31 -11.94 1.85 -16.57
N LEU A 32 -12.52 1.92 -15.37
CA LEU A 32 -12.35 0.92 -14.30
C LEU A 32 -12.84 -0.47 -14.75
N ALA A 33 -14.06 -0.57 -15.27
CA ALA A 33 -14.61 -1.85 -15.74
C ALA A 33 -13.73 -2.49 -16.85
N ARG A 34 -13.23 -1.67 -17.78
CA ARG A 34 -12.31 -2.12 -18.82
C ARG A 34 -10.97 -2.59 -18.25
N ALA A 35 -10.43 -1.89 -17.24
CA ALA A 35 -9.15 -2.24 -16.62
C ALA A 35 -9.23 -3.52 -15.77
N VAL A 36 -10.33 -3.73 -15.05
CA VAL A 36 -10.56 -4.92 -14.23
C VAL A 36 -10.78 -6.15 -15.10
N GLY A 37 -11.58 -6.01 -16.16
CA GLY A 37 -11.96 -7.10 -17.04
C GLY A 37 -12.96 -8.08 -16.41
N GLY A 38 -13.98 -8.47 -17.17
CA GLY A 38 -14.99 -9.43 -16.71
C GLY A 38 -15.87 -8.95 -15.56
N LYS A 39 -15.97 -7.63 -15.35
CA LYS A 39 -16.92 -6.96 -14.45
C LYS A 39 -17.67 -5.87 -15.21
N THR A 40 -18.96 -5.70 -14.92
CA THR A 40 -19.74 -4.59 -15.50
C THR A 40 -19.48 -3.29 -14.75
N VAL A 41 -19.88 -2.18 -15.36
CA VAL A 41 -19.82 -0.84 -14.73
C VAL A 41 -20.59 -0.81 -13.41
N GLU A 42 -21.75 -1.46 -13.36
CA GLU A 42 -22.61 -1.53 -12.18
C GLU A 42 -21.97 -2.36 -11.07
N GLU A 43 -21.30 -3.47 -11.41
CA GLU A 43 -20.56 -4.28 -10.44
C GLU A 43 -19.37 -3.52 -9.85
N VAL A 44 -18.67 -2.75 -10.68
CA VAL A 44 -17.55 -1.90 -10.25
C VAL A 44 -18.02 -0.77 -9.33
N LYS A 45 -19.13 -0.10 -9.68
CA LYS A 45 -19.72 0.96 -8.84
C LYS A 45 -20.13 0.42 -7.46
N ARG A 46 -20.81 -0.74 -7.43
CA ARG A 46 -21.20 -1.38 -6.17
C ARG A 46 -20.00 -1.79 -5.34
N HIS A 47 -18.94 -2.31 -5.97
CA HIS A 47 -17.70 -2.68 -5.28
C HIS A 47 -17.01 -1.46 -4.68
N TYR A 48 -17.01 -0.33 -5.40
CA TYR A 48 -16.53 0.94 -4.87
C TYR A 48 -17.36 1.44 -3.68
N GLU A 49 -18.68 1.38 -3.75
CA GLU A 49 -19.56 1.78 -2.64
C GLU A 49 -19.29 0.97 -1.37
N MET A 50 -19.09 -0.35 -1.50
CA MET A 50 -18.70 -1.20 -0.36
C MET A 50 -17.34 -0.81 0.21
N LEU A 51 -16.36 -0.51 -0.65
CA LEU A 51 -15.04 -0.05 -0.20
C LEU A 51 -15.13 1.28 0.57
N VAL A 52 -15.94 2.23 0.10
CA VAL A 52 -16.15 3.51 0.80
C VAL A 52 -16.82 3.27 2.16
N ASP A 53 -17.83 2.41 2.22
CA ASP A 53 -18.50 2.06 3.47
C ASP A 53 -17.53 1.39 4.47
N ASP A 54 -16.68 0.48 4.01
CA ASP A 54 -15.66 -0.16 4.85
C ASP A 54 -14.63 0.85 5.39
N VAL A 55 -14.15 1.78 4.55
CA VAL A 55 -13.26 2.87 5.00
C VAL A 55 -13.95 3.73 6.05
N ASN A 56 -15.21 4.12 5.82
CA ASN A 56 -15.97 4.93 6.78
C ASN A 56 -16.12 4.23 8.13
N LYS A 57 -16.38 2.92 8.15
CA LYS A 57 -16.47 2.14 9.41
C LYS A 57 -15.14 2.06 10.15
N ILE A 58 -14.02 1.98 9.42
CA ILE A 58 -12.68 2.01 10.01
C ILE A 58 -12.44 3.39 10.65
N GLU A 59 -12.75 4.46 9.92
CA GLU A 59 -12.55 5.84 10.37
C GLU A 59 -13.48 6.23 11.53
N SER A 60 -14.72 5.73 11.56
CA SER A 60 -15.68 5.95 12.66
C SER A 60 -15.39 5.12 13.91
N GLY A 61 -14.42 4.19 13.85
CA GLY A 61 -14.10 3.29 14.96
C GLY A 61 -15.12 2.17 15.16
N GLU A 62 -15.97 1.89 14.17
CA GLU A 62 -16.93 0.78 14.19
C GLU A 62 -16.26 -0.59 13.96
N VAL A 63 -15.00 -0.60 13.47
CA VAL A 63 -14.20 -1.81 13.38
C VAL A 63 -13.46 -2.04 14.71
N PRO A 64 -13.78 -3.11 15.46
CA PRO A 64 -13.07 -3.41 16.70
C PRO A 64 -11.61 -3.71 16.40
N LEU A 65 -10.70 -2.99 17.06
CA LEU A 65 -9.28 -3.28 16.94
C LEU A 65 -8.99 -4.70 17.46
N PRO A 66 -8.16 -5.48 16.75
CA PRO A 66 -7.64 -6.73 17.28
C PRO A 66 -7.04 -6.51 18.67
N ASN A 67 -7.18 -7.48 19.57
CA ASN A 67 -6.51 -7.45 20.86
C ASN A 67 -5.01 -7.70 20.65
N TYR A 68 -4.29 -6.68 20.19
CA TYR A 68 -2.85 -6.66 20.17
C TYR A 68 -2.40 -6.70 21.63
N ARG A 69 -1.95 -7.88 22.08
CA ARG A 69 -1.31 -8.04 23.39
C ARG A 69 -0.26 -6.94 23.48
N LYS A 70 -0.51 -5.94 24.32
CA LYS A 70 0.47 -4.89 24.60
C LYS A 70 1.70 -5.63 25.11
N ILE A 71 2.76 -5.69 24.30
CA ILE A 71 4.07 -6.10 24.76
C ILE A 71 4.47 -4.99 25.73
N GLY A 72 4.08 -5.18 26.99
CA GLY A 72 4.33 -4.23 28.05
C GLY A 72 5.82 -3.94 28.08
N ALA A 73 6.15 -2.65 28.00
CA ALA A 73 7.40 -2.02 28.40
C ALA A 73 8.46 -2.98 28.93
N ASN A 74 9.15 -3.67 28.03
CA ASN A 74 10.45 -4.26 28.31
C ASN A 74 11.36 -3.67 27.24
N ASN A 75 12.39 -2.94 27.69
CA ASN A 75 13.36 -2.17 26.92
C ASN A 75 14.23 -3.03 25.96
N LYS A 76 13.65 -3.94 25.17
CA LYS A 76 14.37 -4.86 24.28
C LYS A 76 13.74 -5.04 22.89
N ALA A 77 12.75 -4.24 22.51
CA ALA A 77 12.07 -4.41 21.22
C ALA A 77 12.65 -3.56 20.07
N TYR A 78 13.55 -2.61 20.34
CA TYR A 78 14.30 -1.89 19.30
C TYR A 78 15.61 -2.63 18.99
N SER A 79 15.51 -3.84 18.45
CA SER A 79 16.68 -4.59 17.97
C SER A 79 16.64 -4.83 16.46
N TYR A 80 15.68 -4.24 15.74
CA TYR A 80 15.53 -4.43 14.29
C TYR A 80 15.52 -3.09 13.56
N MET A 81 16.46 -2.21 13.89
CA MET A 81 16.82 -1.03 13.10
C MET A 81 18.36 -0.81 13.06
N ASP A 82 19.16 -1.69 13.67
CA ASP A 82 20.61 -1.49 13.80
C ASP A 82 21.43 -2.10 12.64
N GLU A 83 20.78 -2.92 11.79
CA GLU A 83 21.44 -3.48 10.59
C GLU A 83 21.45 -2.49 9.41
N GLU A 84 20.43 -1.63 9.29
CA GLU A 84 20.39 -0.59 8.24
C GLU A 84 21.36 0.56 8.52
N GLN A 85 21.55 0.92 9.80
CA GLN A 85 22.44 2.01 10.21
C GLN A 85 23.92 1.70 9.89
N ARG A 86 24.32 0.42 9.92
CA ARG A 86 25.68 -0.02 9.54
C ARG A 86 25.91 0.06 8.02
N CYS A 87 24.90 -0.28 7.22
CA CYS A 87 25.01 -0.23 5.76
C CYS A 87 25.19 1.20 5.23
N VAL A 88 24.51 2.19 5.85
CA VAL A 88 24.64 3.59 5.43
C VAL A 88 26.01 4.17 5.78
N GLU A 89 26.55 3.88 6.96
CA GLU A 89 27.83 4.45 7.41
C GLU A 89 29.03 3.80 6.69
N GLU A 90 29.00 2.48 6.42
CA GLU A 90 30.01 1.80 5.61
C GLU A 90 30.06 2.34 4.16
N SER A 91 28.91 2.68 3.58
CA SER A 91 28.84 3.29 2.24
C SER A 91 29.43 4.70 2.20
N GLU A 92 29.32 5.44 3.29
CA GLU A 92 29.84 6.80 3.39
C GLU A 92 31.36 6.82 3.57
N ILE A 93 31.91 5.89 4.36
CA ILE A 93 33.36 5.69 4.52
C ILE A 93 33.99 5.23 3.19
N ALA A 94 33.38 4.26 2.49
CA ALA A 94 33.90 3.77 1.20
C ALA A 94 33.92 4.86 0.11
N MET A 95 32.94 5.79 0.11
CA MET A 95 32.94 6.92 -0.82
C MET A 95 33.96 8.00 -0.44
N LYS A 96 34.25 8.20 0.84
CA LYS A 96 35.30 9.13 1.30
C LYS A 96 36.69 8.62 0.93
N ASP A 97 36.97 7.34 1.15
CA ASP A 97 38.23 6.70 0.75
C ASP A 97 38.47 6.73 -0.77
N ALA A 98 37.40 6.56 -1.57
CA ALA A 98 37.48 6.67 -3.03
C ALA A 98 37.77 8.10 -3.52
N SER A 99 37.41 9.12 -2.73
CA SER A 99 37.65 10.53 -3.07
C SER A 99 39.03 11.04 -2.64
N GLU A 100 39.64 10.43 -1.61
CA GLU A 100 40.98 10.81 -1.13
C GLU A 100 42.12 10.03 -1.82
N GLY A 101 41.80 8.97 -2.57
CA GLY A 101 42.77 8.18 -3.35
C GLY A 101 43.26 8.79 -4.66
N LEU A 102 42.85 10.01 -5.04
CA LEU A 102 43.26 10.67 -6.29
C LEU A 102 44.09 11.96 -6.07
N LEU A 103 44.94 11.98 -5.04
CA LEU A 103 45.99 12.98 -4.89
C LEU A 103 47.17 12.38 -4.10
N ILE A 104 48.08 11.68 -4.79
CA ILE A 104 49.54 11.94 -4.77
C ILE A 104 50.26 10.92 -5.68
N THR A 105 51.25 11.46 -6.38
CA THR A 105 52.20 10.86 -7.34
C THR A 105 53.15 9.85 -6.73
#